data_AF-A0A348N0T0-F1
#
_entry.id   AF-A0A348N0T0-F1
#
_cell.length_a   1.000
_cell.length_b   1.000
_cell.length_c   1.000
_cell.angle_alpha   90.00
_cell.angle_beta   90.00
_cell.angle_gamma   90.00
#
_symmetry.space_group_name_H-M   'P 1'
#
loop_
_entity.id
_entity.type
_entity.pdbx_description
1 polymer ?
#
loop_
_entity_poly.entity_id
_entity_poly.type
_entity_poly.pdbx_seq_one_letter_code
_entity_poly.pdbx_strand_id
1 'polypeptide(L)'
;MSEIMSPQFSCNSQTAFMLGLFSIADAMFNQSMSTLLNVLPISDALKSALESGEGSLGELLDFIKKVETGVLCSPQSVNIEHVTQAYFSATDWAYHTRKEIKAVA
;
A
#
# COMPACT_ATOMS: atom_id res chain seq x y z
N MET A 1 -0.05 6.31 -1.17
CA MET A 1 -1.14 6.03 -2.14
C MET A 1 -2.26 5.28 -1.45
N SER A 2 -1.97 4.12 -0.84
CA SER A 2 -2.94 3.29 -0.12
C SER A 2 -3.78 4.04 0.93
N GLU A 3 -3.17 4.90 1.75
CA GLU A 3 -3.88 5.69 2.76
C GLU A 3 -4.89 6.69 2.17
N ILE A 4 -4.61 7.22 0.97
CA ILE A 4 -5.44 8.20 0.26
C ILE A 4 -6.61 7.49 -0.41
N MET A 5 -6.37 6.26 -0.87
CA MET A 5 -7.38 5.39 -1.48
C MET A 5 -8.20 4.60 -0.45
N SER A 6 -7.86 4.66 0.83
CA SER A 6 -8.53 3.88 1.88
C SER A 6 -10.04 4.14 2.01
N PRO A 7 -10.55 5.39 1.81
CA PRO A 7 -11.98 5.66 1.89
C PRO A 7 -12.83 4.89 0.87
N GLN A 8 -12.29 4.61 -0.32
CA GLN A 8 -12.98 3.87 -1.38
C GLN A 8 -13.17 2.38 -1.04
N PHE A 9 -12.37 1.86 -0.10
CA PHE A 9 -12.37 0.45 0.29
C PHE A 9 -12.88 0.25 1.72
N SER A 10 -13.42 1.31 2.35
CA SER A 10 -13.94 1.25 3.73
C SER A 10 -12.91 0.77 4.77
N CYS A 11 -11.63 1.11 4.59
CA CYS A 11 -10.56 0.74 5.52
C CYS A 11 -9.89 1.96 6.17
N ASN A 12 -9.31 1.75 7.35
CA ASN A 12 -8.61 2.79 8.10
C ASN A 12 -7.36 3.28 7.34
N SER A 13 -7.19 4.60 7.29
CA SER A 13 -6.12 5.26 6.53
C SER A 13 -4.72 4.94 7.06
N GLN A 14 -4.51 4.93 8.39
CA GLN A 14 -3.21 4.59 8.99
C GLN A 14 -2.81 3.13 8.73
N THR A 15 -3.75 2.19 8.83
CA THR A 15 -3.48 0.78 8.51
C THR A 15 -3.22 0.60 7.00
N ALA A 16 -3.94 1.33 6.15
CA ALA A 16 -3.69 1.35 4.71
C ALA A 16 -2.32 1.95 4.35
N PHE A 17 -1.85 2.97 5.08
CA PHE A 17 -0.47 3.46 4.94
C PHE A 17 0.54 2.34 5.21
N MET A 18 0.40 1.62 6.33
CA MET A 18 1.28 0.49 6.66
C MET A 18 1.20 -0.63 5.62
N LEU A 19 0.01 -0.92 5.09
CA LEU A 19 -0.19 -1.87 3.99
C LEU A 19 0.65 -1.50 2.76
N GLY A 20 0.61 -0.24 2.33
CA GLY A 20 1.43 0.23 1.22
C GLY A 20 2.94 0.23 1.52
N LEU A 21 3.33 0.49 2.77
CA LEU A 21 4.73 0.47 3.18
C LEU A 21 5.32 -0.94 3.17
N PHE A 22 4.57 -1.91 3.71
CA PHE A 22 5.04 -3.31 3.82
C PHE A 22 4.81 -4.14 2.56
N SER A 23 4.04 -3.67 1.58
CA SER A 23 3.72 -4.43 0.36
C SER A 23 4.91 -4.81 -0.49
N ILE A 24 6.05 -4.11 -0.34
CA ILE A 24 7.30 -4.34 -1.08
C ILE A 24 8.39 -5.02 -0.24
N ALA A 25 8.07 -5.38 1.02
CA ALA A 25 9.08 -5.86 1.97
C ALA A 25 9.74 -7.17 1.51
N ASP A 26 8.99 -8.09 0.92
CA ASP A 26 9.51 -9.35 0.37
C ASP A 26 10.59 -9.12 -0.69
N ALA A 27 10.35 -8.18 -1.61
CA ALA A 27 11.30 -7.77 -2.64
C ALA A 27 12.54 -7.05 -2.04
N MET A 28 12.36 -6.27 -0.96
CA MET A 28 13.47 -5.58 -0.30
C MET A 28 14.40 -6.52 0.47
N PHE A 29 13.85 -7.50 1.18
CA PHE A 29 14.61 -8.38 2.06
C PHE A 29 14.96 -9.74 1.44
N ASN A 30 14.49 -10.00 0.21
CA ASN A 30 14.67 -11.28 -0.49
C ASN A 30 14.22 -12.48 0.37
N GLN A 31 13.07 -12.32 1.04
CA GLN A 31 12.43 -13.32 1.88
C GLN A 31 10.95 -13.39 1.54
N SER A 32 10.29 -14.52 1.83
CA SER A 32 8.85 -14.62 1.62
C SER A 32 8.10 -13.63 2.53
N MET A 33 7.00 -13.06 2.02
CA MET A 33 6.13 -12.18 2.80
C MET A 33 5.70 -12.85 4.12
N SER A 34 5.30 -14.12 4.07
CA SER A 34 4.92 -14.92 5.25
C SER A 34 6.03 -14.94 6.32
N THR A 35 7.29 -15.14 5.92
CA THR A 35 8.44 -15.12 6.84
C THR A 35 8.60 -13.75 7.51
N LEU A 36 8.45 -12.65 6.76
CA LEU A 36 8.59 -11.29 7.28
C LEU A 36 7.44 -10.94 8.24
N LEU A 37 6.20 -11.31 7.91
CA LEU A 37 5.03 -10.99 8.73
C LEU A 37 5.01 -11.73 10.08
N ASN A 38 5.67 -12.88 10.19
CA ASN A 38 5.77 -13.64 11.43
C ASN A 38 6.52 -12.89 12.54
N VAL A 39 7.46 -12.01 12.19
CA VAL A 39 8.28 -11.26 13.16
C VAL A 39 7.78 -9.83 13.39
N LEU A 40 6.87 -9.33 12.55
CA LEU A 40 6.37 -7.96 12.64
C LEU A 40 5.19 -7.86 13.63
N PRO A 41 5.21 -6.88 14.56
CA PRO A 41 4.12 -6.65 15.51
C PRO A 41 2.99 -5.84 14.85
N ILE A 42 2.34 -6.44 13.86
CA ILE A 42 1.22 -5.85 13.11
C ILE A 42 -0.07 -6.64 13.33
N SER A 43 -1.22 -6.01 13.06
CA SER A 43 -2.53 -6.63 13.24
C SER A 43 -2.76 -7.81 12.27
N ASP A 44 -3.58 -8.77 12.70
CA ASP A 44 -3.92 -9.93 11.88
C ASP A 44 -4.59 -9.53 10.55
N ALA A 45 -5.45 -8.51 10.57
CA ALA A 45 -6.06 -7.97 9.35
C ALA A 45 -5.01 -7.47 8.33
N LEU A 46 -3.92 -6.87 8.80
CA LEU A 46 -2.85 -6.41 7.92
C LEU A 46 -2.01 -7.58 7.41
N LYS A 47 -1.77 -8.60 8.24
CA LYS A 47 -1.09 -9.84 7.83
C LYS A 47 -1.87 -10.57 6.74
N SER A 48 -3.16 -10.83 6.96
CA SER A 48 -4.04 -11.48 5.99
C SER A 48 -4.11 -10.70 4.67
N ALA A 49 -4.16 -9.37 4.71
CA ALA A 49 -4.15 -8.56 3.50
C ALA A 49 -2.84 -8.69 2.69
N LEU A 50 -1.68 -8.73 3.35
CA LEU A 50 -0.37 -8.83 2.72
C LEU A 50 -0.05 -10.25 2.23
N GLU A 51 -0.51 -11.28 2.95
CA GLU A 51 -0.21 -12.69 2.67
C GLU A 51 -1.21 -13.33 1.71
N SER A 52 -2.52 -13.16 1.95
CA SER A 52 -3.59 -13.82 1.19
C SER A 52 -4.48 -12.86 0.40
N GLY A 53 -4.28 -11.54 0.53
CA GLY A 53 -5.11 -10.55 -0.16
C GLY A 53 -6.53 -10.48 0.37
N GLU A 54 -6.74 -10.82 1.65
CA GLU A 54 -8.07 -10.89 2.25
C GLU A 54 -8.58 -9.55 2.80
N GLY A 55 -9.91 -9.41 2.79
CA GLY A 55 -10.64 -8.26 3.35
C GLY A 55 -10.41 -6.95 2.60
N SER A 56 -10.97 -5.86 3.14
CA SER A 56 -10.91 -4.53 2.54
C SER A 56 -9.49 -4.03 2.25
N LEU A 57 -8.53 -4.38 3.11
CA LEU A 57 -7.12 -4.05 2.90
C LEU A 57 -6.51 -4.86 1.74
N GLY A 58 -6.88 -6.13 1.61
CA GLY A 58 -6.46 -6.97 0.48
C GLY A 58 -7.03 -6.49 -0.86
N GLU A 59 -8.32 -6.12 -0.88
CA GLU A 59 -8.98 -5.51 -2.05
C GLU A 59 -8.29 -4.20 -2.47
N LEU A 60 -7.97 -3.33 -1.51
CA LEU A 60 -7.19 -2.12 -1.75
C LEU A 60 -5.80 -2.42 -2.33
N LEU A 61 -5.10 -3.41 -1.77
CA LEU A 61 -3.76 -3.79 -2.22
C LEU A 61 -3.79 -4.31 -3.66
N ASP A 62 -4.73 -5.20 -3.98
CA ASP A 62 -4.92 -5.74 -5.32
C ASP A 62 -5.26 -4.64 -6.33
N PHE A 63 -6.15 -3.71 -5.95
CA PHE A 63 -6.47 -2.55 -6.78
C PHE A 63 -5.22 -1.72 -7.11
N ILE A 64 -4.40 -1.39 -6.11
CA ILE A 64 -3.18 -0.59 -6.32
C ILE A 64 -2.19 -1.34 -7.20
N LYS A 65 -1.95 -2.63 -6.95
CA LYS A 65 -1.06 -3.46 -7.79
C LYS A 65 -1.50 -3.46 -9.25
N LYS A 66 -2.81 -3.56 -9.51
CA LYS A 66 -3.37 -3.50 -10.87
C LYS A 66 -3.15 -2.14 -11.52
N VAL A 67 -3.41 -1.04 -10.79
CA VAL A 67 -3.12 0.32 -11.28
C VAL A 67 -1.64 0.49 -11.63
N GLU A 68 -0.74 0.07 -10.75
CA GLU A 68 0.71 0.22 -10.94
C GLU A 68 1.26 -0.64 -12.10
N THR A 69 0.60 -1.76 -12.40
CA THR A 69 0.94 -2.63 -13.54
C THR A 69 0.22 -2.26 -14.84
N GLY A 70 -0.53 -1.15 -14.85
CA GLY A 70 -1.26 -0.68 -16.03
C GLY A 70 -2.54 -1.47 -16.35
N VAL A 71 -2.95 -2.37 -15.46
CA VAL A 71 -4.23 -3.09 -15.54
C VAL A 71 -5.31 -2.21 -14.92
N LEU A 72 -5.91 -1.34 -15.72
CA LEU A 72 -7.04 -0.53 -15.25
C LEU A 72 -8.28 -1.42 -15.08
N CYS A 73 -8.67 -1.69 -13.82
CA CYS A 73 -10.00 -2.20 -13.52
C CYS A 73 -11.06 -1.22 -14.01
N SER A 74 -12.17 -1.75 -14.53
CA SER A 74 -13.29 -1.02 -15.16
C SER A 74 -13.53 0.40 -14.59
N PRO A 75 -13.73 1.43 -15.44
CA PRO A 75 -13.88 2.83 -15.05
C PRO A 75 -15.12 3.15 -14.19
N GLN A 76 -15.94 2.16 -13.83
CA GLN A 76 -17.23 2.39 -13.18
C GLN A 76 -17.15 2.60 -11.65
N SER A 77 -16.01 2.37 -10.99
CA SER A 77 -15.91 2.47 -9.51
C SER A 77 -14.91 3.50 -8.98
N VAL A 78 -13.88 3.91 -9.73
CA VAL A 78 -12.84 4.82 -9.22
C VAL A 78 -12.48 5.89 -10.25
N ASN A 79 -12.47 7.17 -9.81
CA ASN A 79 -12.06 8.30 -10.63
C ASN A 79 -10.52 8.27 -10.87
N ILE A 80 -10.11 8.20 -12.15
CA ILE A 80 -8.69 8.20 -12.57
C ILE A 80 -7.93 9.44 -12.07
N GLU A 81 -8.56 10.60 -12.00
CA GLU A 81 -7.94 11.82 -11.47
C GLU A 81 -7.55 11.63 -10.01
N HIS A 82 -8.42 10.97 -9.24
CA HIS A 82 -8.15 10.68 -7.83
C HIS A 82 -7.00 9.69 -7.67
N VAL A 83 -6.96 8.64 -8.52
CA VAL A 83 -5.85 7.67 -8.56
C VAL A 83 -4.53 8.38 -8.85
N THR A 84 -4.54 9.23 -9.86
CA THR A 84 -3.38 10.01 -10.31
C THR A 84 -2.89 10.95 -9.19
N GLN A 85 -3.80 11.64 -8.53
CA GLN A 85 -3.48 12.51 -7.40
C GLN A 85 -2.85 11.71 -6.25
N ALA A 86 -3.41 10.55 -5.90
CA ALA A 86 -2.87 9.73 -4.83
C ALA A 86 -1.47 9.17 -5.14
N TYR A 87 -1.20 8.87 -6.41
CA TYR A 87 0.13 8.47 -6.86
C TYR A 87 1.14 9.63 -6.70
N PHE A 88 0.80 10.83 -7.18
CA PHE A 88 1.66 12.00 -7.02
C PHE A 88 1.90 12.37 -5.55
N SER A 89 0.85 12.36 -4.72
CA SER A 89 1.01 12.62 -3.29
C SER A 89 1.90 11.58 -2.60
N ALA A 90 1.82 10.30 -3.00
CA ALA A 90 2.67 9.25 -2.44
C ALA A 90 4.16 9.43 -2.81
N THR A 91 4.42 9.78 -4.07
CA THR A 91 5.79 10.01 -4.57
C THR A 91 6.41 11.27 -3.96
N ASP A 92 5.61 12.32 -3.76
CA ASP A 92 6.03 13.53 -3.06
C ASP A 92 6.38 13.23 -1.59
N TRP A 93 5.51 12.50 -0.87
CA TRP A 93 5.80 12.03 0.48
C TRP A 93 7.12 11.25 0.55
N ALA A 94 7.32 10.27 -0.35
CA ALA A 94 8.53 9.46 -0.37
C ALA A 94 9.78 10.31 -0.64
N TYR A 95 9.68 11.33 -1.50
CA TYR A 95 10.77 12.27 -1.76
C TYR A 95 11.14 13.09 -0.54
N HIS A 96 10.16 13.62 0.17
CA HIS A 96 10.35 14.43 1.38
C HIS A 96 10.91 13.60 2.54
N THR A 97 10.32 12.45 2.84
CA THR A 97 10.80 11.54 3.89
C THR A 97 12.25 11.10 3.64
N ARG A 98 12.61 10.80 2.38
CA ARG A 98 13.99 10.45 2.02
C ARG A 98 14.99 11.58 2.29
N LYS A 99 14.60 12.85 2.09
CA LYS A 99 15.46 13.99 2.42
C LYS A 99 15.73 14.08 3.91
N GLU A 100 14.72 13.84 4.73
CA GLU A 100 14.85 13.89 6.19
C GLU A 100 15.72 12.75 6.73
N ILE A 101 15.53 11.52 6.24
CA ILE A 101 16.35 10.36 6.66
C ILE A 101 17.83 10.60 6.36
N LYS A 102 18.16 11.23 5.22
CA LYS A 102 19.55 11.59 4.88
C LYS A 102 20.13 12.74 5.69
N ALA A 103 19.31 13.56 6.33
CA ALA A 103 19.79 14.68 7.15
C ALA A 103 20.21 14.24 8.57
N VAL A 104 19.82 13.02 8.97
CA VAL A 104 20.06 12.45 10.31
C VAL A 104 21.15 11.36 10.30
N ALA A 105 21.61 10.94 9.11
CA ALA A 105 22.66 9.93 8.90
C ALA A 105 23.98 10.58 8.48
#